data_AF-A0A1F7H4Z9-F1
#
_entry.id   AF-A0A1F7H4Z9-F1
#
_cell.length_a   1.000
_cell.length_b   1.000
_cell.length_c   1.000
_cell.angle_alpha   90.00
_cell.angle_beta   90.00
_cell.angle_gamma   90.00
#
_symmetry.space_group_name_H-M   'P 1'
#
loop_
_entity.id
_entity.type
_entity.pdbx_description
1 polymer ?
#
loop_
_entity_poly.entity_id
_entity_poly.type
_entity_poly.pdbx_seq_one_letter_code
_entity_poly.pdbx_strand_id
1 'polypeptide(L)'
;MGEKSPIIDIEHTYLFDKHTMRKVFKKHKFKILEIKSAFNIHHLSYWIQLFPIPRSLKLPLIQFLNIIKLGSIKIKLNPGNLVLFAKK
;
A
#
# COMPACT_ATOMS: atom_id res chain seq x y z
N MET A 1 -13.32 -12.20 20.20
CA MET A 1 -11.97 -12.43 19.63
C MET A 1 -12.06 -13.63 18.70
N GLY A 2 -12.17 -13.44 17.39
CA GLY A 2 -12.31 -14.59 16.51
C GLY A 2 -12.86 -14.28 15.13
N GLU A 3 -12.06 -13.62 14.30
CA GLU A 3 -11.93 -13.95 12.88
C GLU A 3 -10.46 -13.63 12.57
N LYS A 4 -9.60 -14.64 12.52
CA LYS A 4 -8.20 -14.46 12.12
C LYS A 4 -8.26 -13.97 10.67
N SER A 5 -7.90 -12.71 10.40
CA SER A 5 -7.73 -12.20 9.03
C SER A 5 -6.55 -12.97 8.43
N PRO A 6 -6.77 -13.99 7.58
CA PRO A 6 -5.68 -14.77 7.05
C PRO A 6 -4.87 -13.87 6.12
N ILE A 7 -3.56 -13.80 6.34
CA ILE A 7 -2.66 -13.23 5.34
C ILE A 7 -2.45 -14.32 4.30
N ILE A 8 -3.05 -14.12 3.12
CA ILE A 8 -2.91 -15.01 1.98
C ILE A 8 -1.84 -14.39 1.07
N ASP A 9 -0.68 -15.03 0.97
CA ASP A 9 0.29 -14.69 -0.07
C ASP A 9 -0.09 -15.43 -1.34
N ILE A 10 -0.41 -14.68 -2.40
CA ILE A 10 -0.86 -15.21 -3.69
C ILE A 10 0.25 -15.17 -4.76
N GLU A 11 1.50 -14.88 -4.36
CA GLU A 11 2.58 -14.47 -5.24
C GLU A 11 2.18 -13.26 -6.13
N HIS A 12 3.16 -12.57 -6.71
CA HIS A 12 2.90 -11.39 -7.55
C HIS A 12 2.53 -11.81 -8.99
N THR A 13 1.57 -12.72 -9.13
CA THR A 13 1.14 -13.25 -10.44
C THR A 13 0.30 -12.25 -11.24
N TYR A 14 -0.40 -11.34 -10.55
CA TYR A 14 -1.27 -10.34 -11.16
C TYR A 14 -1.20 -8.99 -10.44
N LEU A 15 -1.27 -7.90 -11.20
CA LEU A 15 -1.49 -6.56 -10.67
C LEU A 15 -2.99 -6.33 -10.49
N PHE A 16 -3.45 -6.25 -9.23
CA PHE A 16 -4.86 -5.98 -8.94
C PHE A 16 -5.17 -4.49 -9.00
N ASP A 17 -6.28 -4.16 -9.65
CA ASP A 17 -6.90 -2.84 -9.61
C ASP A 17 -8.35 -2.93 -9.07
N LYS A 18 -8.98 -1.77 -8.88
CA LYS A 18 -10.36 -1.70 -8.39
C LYS A 18 -11.36 -2.45 -9.28
N HIS A 19 -11.08 -2.52 -10.59
CA HIS A 19 -11.93 -3.21 -11.57
C HIS A 19 -11.83 -4.72 -11.43
N THR A 20 -10.62 -5.23 -11.31
CA THR A 20 -10.30 -6.66 -11.13
C THR A 20 -10.88 -7.16 -9.82
N MET A 21 -10.67 -6.42 -8.71
CA MET A 21 -11.30 -6.76 -7.42
C MET A 21 -12.82 -6.86 -7.54
N ARG A 22 -13.45 -5.89 -8.23
CA ARG A 22 -14.90 -5.90 -8.44
C ARG A 22 -15.37 -7.14 -9.22
N LYS A 23 -14.68 -7.48 -10.31
CA LYS A 23 -15.02 -8.63 -11.15
C LYS A 23 -14.90 -9.94 -10.36
N VAL A 24 -13.80 -10.13 -9.62
CA VAL A 24 -13.56 -11.33 -8.81
C VAL A 24 -14.67 -11.50 -7.77
N PHE A 25 -14.95 -10.48 -6.95
CA PHE A 25 -15.97 -10.59 -5.91
C PHE A 25 -17.38 -10.81 -6.46
N LYS A 26 -17.75 -10.11 -7.56
CA LYS A 26 -19.04 -10.35 -8.24
C LYS A 26 -19.16 -11.76 -8.80
N LYS A 27 -18.10 -12.30 -9.42
CA LYS A 27 -18.07 -13.68 -9.94
C LYS A 27 -18.38 -14.70 -8.84
N HIS A 28 -17.95 -14.42 -7.61
CA HIS A 28 -18.20 -15.27 -6.44
C HIS A 28 -19.46 -14.89 -5.64
N LYS A 29 -20.39 -14.13 -6.25
CA LYS A 29 -21.71 -13.73 -5.70
C LYS A 29 -21.64 -12.87 -4.43
N PHE A 30 -20.54 -12.17 -4.19
CA PHE A 30 -20.48 -11.19 -3.12
C PHE A 30 -21.18 -9.88 -3.52
N LYS A 31 -21.94 -9.31 -2.59
CA LYS A 31 -22.41 -7.93 -2.67
C LYS A 31 -21.29 -6.99 -2.22
N ILE A 32 -20.71 -6.28 -3.18
CA ILE A 32 -19.69 -5.28 -2.90
C ILE A 32 -20.35 -4.05 -2.28
N LEU A 33 -19.91 -3.68 -1.09
CA LEU A 33 -20.35 -2.48 -0.39
C LEU A 33 -19.49 -1.28 -0.79
N GLU A 34 -18.17 -1.48 -0.87
CA GLU A 34 -17.23 -0.40 -1.14
C GLU A 34 -15.89 -0.91 -1.69
N ILE A 35 -15.25 -0.12 -2.56
CA ILE A 35 -13.87 -0.34 -3.03
C ILE A 35 -13.13 0.99 -2.97
N LYS A 36 -12.01 1.04 -2.24
CA LYS A 36 -11.21 2.26 -2.04
C LYS A 36 -9.72 1.97 -2.20
N SER A 37 -8.97 3.05 -2.39
CA SER A 37 -7.51 2.98 -2.25
C SER A 37 -7.14 3.08 -0.78
N ALA A 38 -6.24 2.22 -0.32
CA ALA A 38 -5.71 2.24 1.02
C ALA A 38 -4.49 3.17 1.06
N PHE A 39 -4.59 4.22 1.87
CA PHE A 39 -3.49 5.14 2.08
C PHE A 39 -2.59 4.63 3.20
N ASN A 40 -1.29 4.68 2.98
CA ASN A 40 -0.30 4.36 3.98
C ASN A 40 0.30 5.64 4.56
N ILE A 41 0.62 5.62 5.85
CA ILE A 41 1.28 6.72 6.53
C ILE A 41 2.66 6.22 6.97
N HIS A 42 3.71 6.76 6.36
CA HIS A 42 5.09 6.40 6.66
C HIS A 42 5.97 7.65 6.73
N HIS A 43 7.15 7.49 7.31
CA HIS A 43 8.16 8.56 7.37
C HIS A 43 8.65 8.94 5.96
N LEU A 44 8.98 10.21 5.73
CA LEU A 44 9.51 10.70 4.45
C LEU A 44 10.73 9.91 4.00
N SER A 45 11.62 9.56 4.94
CA SER A 45 12.80 8.72 4.68
C SER A 45 12.42 7.35 4.07
N TYR A 46 11.33 6.75 4.55
CA TYR A 46 10.81 5.49 4.02
C TYR A 46 10.28 5.63 2.60
N TRP A 47 9.55 6.72 2.31
CA TRP A 47 9.07 6.99 0.96
C TRP A 47 10.22 7.15 -0.05
N ILE A 48 11.29 7.83 0.34
CA ILE A 48 12.49 8.00 -0.50
C ILE A 48 13.20 6.66 -0.70
N GLN A 49 13.24 5.81 0.33
CA GLN A 49 13.80 4.46 0.22
C GLN A 49 13.10 3.64 -0.87
N LEU A 50 11.76 3.75 -0.96
CA LEU A 50 10.95 3.06 -1.98
C LEU A 50 11.08 3.66 -3.38
N PHE A 51 11.50 4.92 -3.51
CA PHE A 51 11.56 5.60 -4.81
C PHE A 51 12.57 4.94 -5.75
N PRO A 52 12.28 4.73 -7.05
CA PRO A 52 13.12 3.94 -7.96
C PRO A 52 14.34 4.73 -8.49
N ILE A 53 15.20 5.20 -7.59
CA ILE A 53 16.46 5.90 -7.92
C ILE A 53 17.68 5.09 -7.45
N PRO A 54 18.90 5.35 -7.95
CA PRO A 54 20.11 4.66 -7.51
C PRO A 54 20.41 4.84 -6.01
N ARG A 55 20.95 3.79 -5.38
CA ARG A 55 21.28 3.79 -3.94
C ARG A 55 22.27 4.89 -3.55
N SER A 56 23.21 5.20 -4.44
CA SER A 56 24.21 6.27 -4.27
C SER A 56 23.58 7.65 -4.10
N LEU A 57 22.39 7.89 -4.68
CA LEU A 57 21.65 9.14 -4.52
C LEU A 57 20.71 9.09 -3.30
N LYS A 58 20.08 7.93 -3.04
CA LYS A 58 19.13 7.79 -1.91
C LYS A 58 19.79 7.98 -0.56
N LEU A 59 20.91 7.31 -0.31
CA LEU A 59 21.47 7.23 1.04
C LEU A 59 21.90 8.61 1.57
N PRO A 60 22.65 9.44 0.81
CA PRO A 60 22.99 10.78 1.27
C PRO A 60 21.75 11.64 1.49
N LEU A 61 20.75 11.54 0.61
CA LEU A 61 19.49 12.28 0.75
C LEU A 61 18.73 11.91 2.03
N ILE A 62 18.59 10.60 2.32
CA ILE A 62 17.93 10.14 3.55
C ILE A 62 18.71 10.58 4.79
N GLN A 63 20.03 10.48 4.78
CA GLN A 63 20.88 10.94 5.89
C GLN A 63 20.72 12.45 6.12
N PHE A 64 20.81 13.24 5.07
CA PHE A 64 20.61 14.69 5.13
C PHE A 64 19.23 15.04 5.72
N LEU A 65 18.16 14.41 5.21
CA LEU A 65 16.80 14.62 5.71
C LEU A 65 16.64 14.22 7.17
N ASN A 66 17.30 13.16 7.62
CA ASN A 66 17.28 12.73 9.02
C ASN A 66 18.03 13.71 9.93
N ILE A 67 19.17 14.27 9.49
CA ILE A 67 19.93 15.28 10.24
C ILE A 67 19.06 16.53 10.48
N ILE A 68 18.36 17.00 9.45
CA ILE A 68 17.45 18.15 9.57
C ILE A 68 16.07 17.80 10.14
N LYS A 69 15.87 16.56 10.63
CA LYS A 69 14.62 16.01 11.18
C LYS A 69 13.41 15.99 10.22
N LEU A 70 13.59 16.31 8.93
CA LEU A 70 12.53 16.17 7.92
C LEU A 70 12.24 14.71 7.58
N GLY A 71 13.23 13.82 7.73
CA GLY A 71 13.09 12.40 7.43
C GLY A 71 12.05 11.70 8.30
N SER A 72 11.77 12.21 9.51
CA SER A 72 10.77 11.65 10.43
C SER A 72 9.35 12.20 10.21
N ILE A 73 9.15 13.15 9.29
CA ILE A 73 7.81 13.65 8.94
C ILE A 73 6.98 12.50 8.37
N LYS A 74 5.78 12.31 8.91
CA LYS A 74 4.83 11.30 8.43
C LYS A 74 4.08 11.84 7.22
N ILE A 75 4.23 11.17 6.10
CA ILE A 75 3.54 11.49 4.85
C ILE A 75 2.53 10.39 4.54
N LYS A 76 1.30 10.81 4.26
CA LYS A 76 0.21 9.95 3.79
C LYS A 76 0.24 9.89 2.26
N LEU A 77 0.57 8.73 1.69
CA LEU A 77 0.51 8.50 0.24
C LEU A 77 -0.26 7.21 -0.06
N ASN A 78 -0.75 7.11 -1.29
CA ASN A 78 -1.36 5.90 -1.82
C ASN A 78 -0.31 5.16 -2.66
N PRO A 79 0.32 4.07 -2.16
CA PRO A 79 1.32 3.32 -2.92
C PRO A 79 0.70 2.35 -3.95
N GLY A 80 -0.63 2.36 -4.12
CA GLY A 80 -1.35 1.41 -4.95
C GLY A 80 -2.10 0.34 -4.16
N ASN A 81 -2.05 0.38 -2.83
CA ASN A 81 -2.82 -0.54 -1.98
C ASN A 81 -4.32 -0.31 -2.15
N LEU A 82 -5.10 -1.39 -2.05
CA LEU A 82 -6.55 -1.37 -2.24
C LEU A 82 -7.25 -2.03 -1.06
N VAL A 83 -8.47 -1.58 -0.80
CA VAL A 83 -9.37 -2.18 0.19
C VAL A 83 -10.75 -2.36 -0.42
N LEU A 84 -11.38 -3.48 -0.14
CA LEU A 84 -12.74 -3.80 -0.59
C LEU A 84 -13.54 -4.35 0.60
N PHE A 85 -14.72 -3.78 0.80
CA PHE A 85 -15.71 -4.28 1.76
C PHE A 85 -16.83 -4.96 0.98
N ALA A 86 -17.12 -6.21 1.33
CA ALA A 86 -18.18 -6.99 0.70
C ALA A 86 -18.88 -7.91 1.70
N LYS A 87 -20.12 -8.25 1.38
CA LYS A 87 -20.96 -9.17 2.16
C LYS A 87 -21.42 -10.31 1.27
N LYS A 88 -21.45 -11.52 1.82
CA LYS A 88 -22.04 -12.69 1.15
C LYS A 88 -23.52 -12.80 1.48
#